data_AF-A0A7C1W921-F1
#
_entry.id   AF-A0A7C1W921-F1
#
_cell.length_a   1.000
_cell.length_b   1.000
_cell.length_c   1.000
_cell.angle_alpha   90.00
_cell.angle_beta   90.00
_cell.angle_gamma   90.00
#
_symmetry.space_group_name_H-M   'P 1'
#
loop_
_entity.id
_entity.type
_entity.pdbx_description
1 polymer ?
#
loop_
_entity_poly.entity_id
_entity_poly.type
_entity_poly.pdbx_seq_one_letter_code
_entity_poly.pdbx_strand_id
1 'polypeptide(L)'
;MSSGTSGKHTFIPRDADTIRRASYSIAKNLVSMLYPFWEYNMVMYKQTDPSGTNLWVGKAGAVFTELAREVRVGTKIRITPKMVRLSMGGARSFIERIEGRIIRSIAKRHREKMVDDFINLLEEMEKKDVKLGLIVQPSFMNMIMKILEQRSLKFNFSKNGAMLTGGGWKISESERIPHEGYREKVGEFLSIPDERILDLYGMVECNTGMIQCSEGHYLHIPYSQIYPMVLDENLEPKGYGEVGRFAFLDSLASSYPGFIITGDEVKLLEHCPVCDRPGPVLEPEVKRAKGEEVRGCAEEMRRLFSISED
;
A
#
# COMPACT_ATOMS: atom_id res chain seq x y z
N MET A 1 -4.22 -0.26 1.69
CA MET A 1 -4.93 -1.57 1.52
C MET A 1 -4.72 -2.24 0.15
N SER A 2 -4.86 -3.57 0.06
CA SER A 2 -4.97 -4.33 -1.20
C SER A 2 -6.20 -5.22 -1.06
N SER A 3 -7.33 -4.84 -1.67
CA SER A 3 -8.49 -5.72 -1.80
C SER A 3 -8.25 -6.69 -2.96
N GLY A 4 -8.93 -7.83 -2.92
CA GLY A 4 -9.16 -8.66 -4.09
C GLY A 4 -10.65 -8.88 -4.23
N THR A 5 -11.10 -9.19 -5.45
CA THR A 5 -12.44 -9.70 -5.71
C THR A 5 -12.64 -11.06 -5.02
N SER A 6 -13.89 -11.39 -4.66
CA SER A 6 -14.26 -12.65 -4.01
C SER A 6 -14.18 -13.89 -4.91
N GLY A 7 -13.71 -13.72 -6.15
CA GLY A 7 -13.69 -14.76 -7.17
C GLY A 7 -12.43 -15.64 -7.13
N LYS A 8 -12.52 -16.85 -7.68
CA LYS A 8 -11.37 -17.77 -7.86
C LYS A 8 -10.30 -17.24 -8.83
N HIS A 9 -10.53 -16.10 -9.49
CA HIS A 9 -9.67 -15.51 -10.50
C HIS A 9 -9.44 -14.02 -10.24
N THR A 10 -8.19 -13.62 -10.03
CA THR A 10 -7.77 -12.21 -10.09
C THR A 10 -7.43 -11.86 -11.53
N PHE A 11 -7.98 -10.76 -12.03
CA PHE A 11 -7.62 -10.19 -13.33
C PHE A 11 -6.74 -8.96 -13.13
N ILE A 12 -5.83 -8.75 -14.08
CA ILE A 12 -4.90 -7.62 -14.10
C ILE A 12 -4.98 -7.00 -15.49
N PRO A 13 -4.80 -5.67 -15.62
CA PRO A 13 -4.66 -5.06 -16.92
C PRO A 13 -3.52 -5.69 -17.73
N ARG A 14 -3.81 -5.94 -19.01
CA ARG A 14 -2.86 -6.56 -19.96
C ARG A 14 -2.53 -5.65 -21.15
N ASP A 15 -3.20 -4.52 -21.28
CA ASP A 15 -2.96 -3.52 -22.31
C ASP A 15 -2.21 -2.31 -21.75
N ALA A 16 -1.42 -1.67 -22.62
CA ALA A 16 -0.61 -0.51 -22.25
C ALA A 16 -1.46 0.71 -21.90
N ASP A 17 -2.62 0.88 -22.52
CA ASP A 17 -3.51 2.03 -22.33
C ASP A 17 -4.08 2.07 -20.92
N THR A 18 -4.64 0.96 -20.44
CA THR A 18 -5.11 0.84 -19.05
C THR A 18 -3.97 1.06 -18.05
N ILE A 19 -2.78 0.48 -18.30
CA ILE A 19 -1.60 0.70 -17.44
C ILE A 19 -1.25 2.20 -17.37
N ARG A 20 -1.18 2.90 -18.51
CA ARG A 20 -0.85 4.33 -18.54
C ARG A 20 -1.90 5.18 -17.81
N ARG A 21 -3.18 4.90 -18.02
CA ARG A 21 -4.28 5.59 -17.34
C ARG A 21 -4.23 5.38 -15.83
N ALA A 22 -3.95 4.14 -15.40
CA ALA A 22 -3.80 3.81 -13.99
C ALA A 22 -2.62 4.52 -13.35
N SER A 23 -1.45 4.50 -14.00
CA SER A 23 -0.25 5.21 -13.55
C SER A 23 -0.51 6.70 -13.40
N TYR A 24 -1.10 7.35 -14.42
CA TYR A 24 -1.46 8.76 -14.36
C TYR A 24 -2.45 9.06 -13.23
N SER A 25 -3.48 8.22 -13.09
CA SER A 25 -4.49 8.35 -12.05
C SER A 25 -3.89 8.31 -10.64
N ILE A 26 -3.10 7.28 -10.33
CA ILE A 26 -2.48 7.09 -9.02
C ILE A 26 -1.53 8.25 -8.71
N ALA A 27 -0.71 8.66 -9.68
CA ALA A 27 0.17 9.81 -9.56
C ALA A 27 -0.59 11.10 -9.26
N LYS A 28 -1.61 11.41 -10.07
CA LYS A 28 -2.44 12.59 -9.91
C LYS A 28 -3.07 12.63 -8.52
N ASN A 29 -3.67 11.52 -8.09
CA ASN A 29 -4.36 11.45 -6.80
C ASN A 29 -3.37 11.67 -5.65
N LEU A 30 -2.19 11.01 -5.69
CA LEU A 30 -1.19 11.18 -4.64
C LEU A 30 -0.67 12.60 -4.54
N VAL A 31 -0.24 13.16 -5.67
CA VAL A 31 0.30 14.53 -5.73
C VAL A 31 -0.75 15.54 -5.25
N SER A 32 -2.01 15.37 -5.66
CA SER A 32 -3.09 16.29 -5.28
C SER A 32 -3.42 16.22 -3.79
N MET A 33 -3.40 15.02 -3.20
CA MET A 33 -3.72 14.83 -1.78
C MET A 33 -2.59 15.26 -0.86
N LEU A 34 -1.33 15.16 -1.32
CA LEU A 34 -0.16 15.59 -0.55
C LEU A 34 0.21 17.07 -0.79
N TYR A 35 -0.40 17.76 -1.75
CA TYR A 35 -0.19 19.19 -1.96
C TYR A 35 -0.73 20.02 -0.77
N PRO A 36 -0.02 21.08 -0.30
CA PRO A 36 1.17 21.69 -0.87
C PRO A 36 2.51 21.09 -0.37
N PHE A 37 2.48 20.02 0.41
CA PHE A 37 3.71 19.41 0.91
C PHE A 37 4.54 18.77 -0.21
N TRP A 38 3.90 18.08 -1.16
CA TRP A 38 4.60 17.49 -2.30
C TRP A 38 5.31 18.56 -3.15
N GLU A 39 6.58 18.29 -3.47
CA GLU A 39 7.38 19.10 -4.38
C GLU A 39 8.28 18.19 -5.20
N TYR A 40 8.45 18.48 -6.49
CA TYR A 40 9.28 17.64 -7.36
C TYR A 40 10.74 17.51 -6.87
N ASN A 41 11.29 18.49 -6.16
CA ASN A 41 12.67 18.45 -5.65
C ASN A 41 12.86 17.58 -4.39
N MET A 42 11.81 16.94 -3.88
CA MET A 42 11.92 16.04 -2.74
C MET A 42 12.73 14.77 -3.06
N VAL A 43 13.17 14.06 -2.03
CA VAL A 43 13.63 12.68 -2.13
C VAL A 43 12.47 11.77 -1.76
N MET A 44 12.20 10.75 -2.57
CA MET A 44 11.22 9.72 -2.24
C MET A 44 11.90 8.37 -2.03
N TYR A 45 11.41 7.62 -1.05
CA TYR A 45 11.73 6.21 -0.89
C TYR A 45 10.53 5.35 -1.25
N LYS A 46 10.75 4.36 -2.11
CA LYS A 46 9.77 3.32 -2.41
C LYS A 46 10.32 1.98 -1.96
N GLN A 47 9.60 1.31 -1.07
CA GLN A 47 10.05 0.03 -0.49
C GLN A 47 10.41 -1.02 -1.54
N THR A 48 9.63 -1.11 -2.63
CA THR A 48 9.75 -2.17 -3.64
C THR A 48 10.10 -1.61 -5.01
N ASP A 49 11.05 -2.23 -5.72
CA ASP A 49 11.35 -1.86 -7.11
C ASP A 49 10.23 -2.35 -8.05
N PRO A 50 9.58 -1.46 -8.82
CA PRO A 50 8.55 -1.83 -9.79
C PRO A 50 9.09 -2.64 -10.98
N SER A 51 10.36 -2.47 -11.36
CA SER A 51 10.95 -3.00 -12.61
C SER A 51 11.18 -4.52 -12.63
N GLY A 52 11.17 -5.17 -11.47
CA GLY A 52 11.46 -6.60 -11.32
C GLY A 52 10.26 -7.52 -11.14
N THR A 53 9.03 -6.99 -11.11
CA THR A 53 7.83 -7.77 -10.73
C THR A 53 6.77 -7.74 -11.82
N ASN A 54 6.11 -8.88 -12.07
CA ASN A 54 4.92 -8.96 -12.92
C ASN A 54 3.62 -8.61 -12.16
N LEU A 55 3.73 -8.18 -10.90
CA LEU A 55 2.58 -7.80 -10.10
C LEU A 55 2.01 -6.48 -10.61
N TRP A 56 0.68 -6.35 -10.62
CA TRP A 56 -0.01 -5.12 -11.02
C TRP A 56 0.51 -3.88 -10.27
N VAL A 57 0.69 -4.02 -8.95
CA VAL A 57 1.25 -2.96 -8.09
C VAL A 57 2.67 -2.55 -8.53
N GLY A 58 3.44 -3.45 -9.15
CA GLY A 58 4.72 -3.11 -9.77
C GLY A 58 4.54 -2.28 -11.05
N LYS A 59 3.62 -2.66 -11.93
CA LYS A 59 3.40 -1.97 -13.22
C LYS A 59 2.78 -0.58 -13.06
N ALA A 60 1.68 -0.47 -12.31
CA ALA A 60 1.03 0.83 -12.08
C ALA A 60 1.85 1.69 -11.10
N GLY A 61 2.49 1.06 -10.11
CA GLY A 61 3.36 1.74 -9.16
C GLY A 61 4.72 2.16 -9.72
N ALA A 62 5.03 1.86 -10.99
CA ALA A 62 6.23 2.39 -11.66
C ALA A 62 6.23 3.92 -11.68
N VAL A 63 5.06 4.55 -11.76
CA VAL A 63 4.95 6.01 -11.75
C VAL A 63 5.53 6.65 -10.49
N PHE A 64 5.53 5.94 -9.36
CA PHE A 64 6.11 6.44 -8.11
C PHE A 64 7.62 6.69 -8.21
N THR A 65 8.33 6.04 -9.15
CA THR A 65 9.76 6.31 -9.38
C THR A 65 10.02 7.57 -10.20
N GLU A 66 8.96 8.23 -10.68
CA GLU A 66 9.03 9.44 -11.52
C GLU A 66 8.40 10.67 -10.82
N LEU A 67 7.80 10.50 -9.64
CA LEU A 67 7.11 11.57 -8.91
C LEU A 67 8.02 12.58 -8.21
N ALA A 68 9.31 12.30 -8.15
CA ALA A 68 10.28 13.20 -7.55
C ALA A 68 11.63 13.13 -8.27
N ARG A 69 12.45 14.15 -8.06
CA ARG A 69 13.77 14.32 -8.65
C ARG A 69 14.69 13.17 -8.33
N GLU A 70 14.62 12.67 -7.09
CA GLU A 70 15.38 11.51 -6.64
C GLU A 70 14.43 10.51 -6.00
N VAL A 71 14.34 9.31 -6.57
CA VAL A 71 13.60 8.19 -5.97
C VAL A 71 14.55 7.03 -5.69
N ARG A 72 14.63 6.67 -4.42
CA ARG A 72 15.38 5.52 -3.94
C ARG A 72 14.46 4.33 -3.79
N VAL A 73 14.87 3.20 -4.36
CA VAL A 73 14.14 1.94 -4.23
C VAL A 73 14.87 1.02 -3.27
N GLY A 74 14.14 0.41 -2.33
CA GLY A 74 14.73 -0.54 -1.39
C GLY A 74 15.02 -1.88 -2.07
N THR A 75 14.00 -2.72 -2.18
CA THR A 75 14.16 -4.13 -2.50
C THR A 75 13.99 -4.43 -3.99
N LYS A 76 15.04 -5.02 -4.60
CA LYS A 76 15.01 -5.66 -5.93
C LYS A 76 14.99 -7.18 -5.81
N ILE A 77 13.92 -7.78 -5.29
CA ILE A 77 13.86 -9.26 -5.26
C ILE A 77 13.16 -9.77 -6.52
N ARG A 78 13.88 -10.55 -7.32
CA ARG A 78 13.29 -11.38 -8.37
C ARG A 78 12.72 -12.65 -7.71
N ILE A 79 11.44 -12.61 -7.37
CA ILE A 79 10.77 -13.68 -6.65
C ILE A 79 10.24 -14.71 -7.64
N THR A 80 10.58 -15.98 -7.43
CA THR A 80 10.02 -17.08 -8.22
C THR A 80 8.98 -17.85 -7.40
N PRO A 81 7.93 -18.42 -8.04
CA PRO A 81 6.94 -19.25 -7.33
C PRO A 81 7.55 -20.44 -6.57
N LYS A 82 8.69 -20.96 -7.07
CA LYS A 82 9.48 -21.99 -6.37
C LYS A 82 9.98 -21.49 -5.02
N MET A 83 10.52 -20.26 -4.95
CA MET A 83 11.02 -19.69 -3.69
C MET A 83 9.89 -19.52 -2.66
N VAL A 84 8.72 -19.04 -3.08
CA VAL A 84 7.53 -18.94 -2.22
C VAL A 84 7.16 -20.30 -1.67
N ARG A 85 6.96 -21.30 -2.54
CA ARG A 85 6.59 -22.66 -2.13
C ARG A 85 7.60 -23.26 -1.14
N LEU A 86 8.90 -23.15 -1.44
CA LEU A 86 9.96 -23.70 -0.60
C LEU A 86 10.07 -22.98 0.75
N SER A 87 9.77 -21.69 0.81
CA SER A 87 9.71 -20.93 2.06
C SER A 87 8.53 -21.35 2.94
N MET A 88 7.37 -21.67 2.35
CA MET A 88 6.17 -22.12 3.05
C MET A 88 6.16 -23.63 3.39
N GLY A 89 7.33 -24.27 3.42
CA GLY A 89 7.44 -25.70 3.76
C GLY A 89 6.97 -26.67 2.67
N GLY A 90 6.64 -26.20 1.47
CA GLY A 90 6.17 -27.00 0.34
C GLY A 90 7.28 -27.76 -0.41
N ALA A 91 8.35 -28.15 0.28
CA ALA A 91 9.46 -28.91 -0.29
C ALA A 91 9.06 -30.37 -0.54
N ARG A 92 9.19 -30.84 -1.78
CA ARG A 92 8.79 -32.18 -2.24
C ARG A 92 9.92 -33.20 -2.24
N SER A 93 11.17 -32.75 -2.09
CA SER A 93 12.35 -33.61 -2.10
C SER A 93 13.39 -33.16 -1.06
N PHE A 94 14.35 -34.04 -0.78
CA PHE A 94 15.48 -33.73 0.11
C PHE A 94 16.33 -32.56 -0.44
N ILE A 95 16.52 -32.50 -1.77
CA ILE A 95 17.22 -31.39 -2.44
C ILE A 95 16.45 -30.08 -2.24
N GLU A 96 15.12 -30.10 -2.42
CA GLU A 96 14.27 -28.92 -2.21
C GLU A 96 14.28 -28.43 -0.75
N ARG A 97 14.46 -29.33 0.23
CA ARG A 97 14.63 -28.94 1.65
C ARG A 97 15.95 -28.20 1.90
N ILE A 98 17.03 -28.64 1.26
CA ILE A 98 18.33 -27.96 1.32
C ILE A 98 18.26 -26.60 0.62
N GLU A 99 17.68 -26.55 -0.59
CA GLU A 99 17.41 -25.30 -1.30
C GLU A 99 16.60 -24.33 -0.43
N GLY A 100 15.56 -24.81 0.25
CA GLY A 100 14.75 -24.00 1.17
C GLY A 100 15.54 -23.38 2.32
N ARG A 101 16.50 -24.12 2.92
CA ARG A 101 17.39 -23.57 3.96
C ARG A 101 18.31 -22.48 3.40
N ILE A 102 18.90 -22.70 2.23
CA ILE A 102 19.77 -21.73 1.57
C ILE A 102 18.98 -20.45 1.24
N ILE A 103 17.76 -20.60 0.70
CA ILE A 103 16.86 -19.49 0.39
C ILE A 103 16.54 -18.68 1.65
N ARG A 104 16.22 -19.32 2.78
CA ARG A 104 15.95 -18.62 4.05
C ARG A 104 17.16 -17.82 4.54
N SER A 105 18.36 -18.40 4.50
CA SER A 105 19.59 -17.69 4.90
C SER A 105 19.89 -16.48 4.02
N ILE A 106 19.68 -16.61 2.70
CA ILE A 106 19.85 -15.50 1.75
C ILE A 106 18.79 -14.42 2.01
N ALA A 107 17.53 -14.82 2.22
CA ALA A 107 16.43 -13.89 2.51
C ALA A 107 16.68 -13.11 3.81
N LYS A 108 17.19 -13.77 4.86
CA LYS A 108 17.57 -13.12 6.12
C LYS A 108 18.62 -12.04 5.92
N ARG A 109 19.75 -12.35 5.27
CA ARG A 109 20.80 -11.37 4.96
C ARG A 109 20.30 -10.22 4.11
N HIS A 110 19.42 -10.51 3.15
CA HIS A 110 18.81 -9.49 2.30
C HIS A 110 17.90 -8.56 3.10
N ARG A 111 17.14 -9.09 4.06
CA ARG A 111 16.34 -8.29 4.99
C ARG A 111 17.22 -7.43 5.89
N GLU A 112 18.27 -7.98 6.51
CA GLU A 112 19.21 -7.20 7.33
C GLU A 112 19.80 -6.03 6.55
N LYS A 113 20.30 -6.29 5.34
CA LYS A 113 20.81 -5.23 4.46
C LYS A 113 19.74 -4.19 4.12
N MET A 114 18.52 -4.61 3.80
CA MET A 114 17.43 -3.69 3.46
C MET A 114 17.04 -2.80 4.64
N VAL A 115 17.08 -3.32 5.87
CA VAL A 115 16.89 -2.54 7.09
C VAL A 115 18.01 -1.51 7.25
N ASP A 116 19.27 -1.94 7.16
CA ASP A 116 20.42 -1.05 7.34
C ASP A 116 20.46 0.03 6.24
N ASP A 117 20.17 -0.31 4.98
CA ASP A 117 20.05 0.64 3.87
C ASP A 117 18.93 1.67 4.12
N PHE A 118 17.80 1.26 4.73
CA PHE A 118 16.73 2.18 5.10
C PHE A 118 17.11 3.09 6.27
N ILE A 119 17.79 2.57 7.30
CA ILE A 119 18.28 3.39 8.42
C ILE A 119 19.32 4.41 7.93
N ASN A 120 20.26 3.99 7.08
CA ASN A 120 21.24 4.89 6.46
C ASN A 120 20.57 6.00 5.64
N LEU A 121 19.47 5.70 4.95
CA LEU A 121 18.67 6.71 4.28
C LEU A 121 18.12 7.74 5.28
N LEU A 122 17.53 7.30 6.39
CA LEU A 122 16.97 8.22 7.39
C LEU A 122 18.07 9.12 7.97
N GLU A 123 19.21 8.54 8.34
CA GLU A 123 20.38 9.30 8.84
C GLU A 123 20.91 10.32 7.83
N GLU A 124 20.93 9.97 6.54
CA GLU A 124 21.33 10.89 5.48
C GLU A 124 20.32 12.03 5.30
N MET A 125 19.02 11.70 5.28
CA MET A 125 17.95 12.67 5.04
C MET A 125 17.75 13.62 6.21
N GLU A 126 17.96 13.18 7.45
CA GLU A 126 17.89 14.06 8.62
C GLU A 126 18.98 15.15 8.59
N LYS A 127 20.13 14.86 7.99
CA LYS A 127 21.24 15.82 7.81
C LYS A 127 21.02 16.78 6.64
N LYS A 128 20.03 16.53 5.79
CA LYS A 128 19.73 17.33 4.61
C LYS A 128 18.47 18.16 4.82
N ASP A 129 18.49 19.42 4.40
CA ASP A 129 17.30 20.27 4.35
C ASP A 129 16.49 20.00 3.07
N VAL A 130 16.06 18.75 2.89
CA VAL A 130 15.26 18.30 1.73
C VAL A 130 14.04 17.54 2.24
N LYS A 131 12.91 17.68 1.55
CA LYS A 131 11.70 16.90 1.84
C LYS A 131 11.91 15.41 1.55
N LEU A 132 11.45 14.56 2.45
CA LEU A 132 11.46 13.11 2.38
C LEU A 132 10.02 12.58 2.29
N GLY A 133 9.72 11.83 1.23
CA GLY A 133 8.47 11.07 1.09
C GLY A 133 8.72 9.58 1.21
N LEU A 134 8.03 8.91 2.13
CA LEU A 134 8.15 7.47 2.34
C LEU A 134 6.93 6.74 1.78
N ILE A 135 7.10 5.89 0.76
CA ILE A 135 6.07 4.99 0.23
C ILE A 135 6.39 3.56 0.69
N VAL A 136 5.69 3.12 1.72
CA VAL A 136 6.00 1.88 2.45
C VAL A 136 4.73 1.09 2.81
N GLN A 137 4.88 -0.22 3.03
CA GLN A 137 3.81 -1.02 3.61
C GLN A 137 3.79 -0.83 5.14
N PRO A 138 2.60 -0.83 5.78
CA PRO A 138 2.48 -0.70 7.23
C PRO A 138 3.29 -1.74 8.01
N SER A 139 3.27 -3.01 7.56
CA SER A 139 4.01 -4.11 8.18
C SER A 139 5.52 -3.89 8.16
N PHE A 140 6.05 -3.37 7.04
CA PHE A 140 7.46 -3.04 6.91
C PHE A 140 7.86 -1.89 7.84
N MET A 141 7.08 -0.81 7.86
CA MET A 141 7.38 0.32 8.75
C MET A 141 7.28 -0.10 10.23
N ASN A 142 6.30 -0.94 10.59
CA ASN A 142 6.21 -1.47 11.95
C ASN A 142 7.44 -2.31 12.34
N MET A 143 7.95 -3.15 11.42
CA MET A 143 9.21 -3.87 11.63
C MET A 143 10.38 -2.90 11.85
N ILE A 144 10.50 -1.85 11.02
CA ILE A 144 11.55 -0.85 11.19
C ILE A 144 11.41 -0.14 12.53
N MET A 145 10.22 0.30 12.94
CA MET A 145 10.01 0.98 14.23
C MET A 145 10.43 0.11 15.42
N LYS A 146 10.13 -1.20 15.40
CA LYS A 146 10.63 -2.15 16.42
C LYS A 146 12.17 -2.21 16.44
N ILE A 147 12.81 -2.13 15.28
CA ILE A 147 14.29 -2.14 15.19
C ILE A 147 14.86 -0.80 15.69
N LEU A 148 14.22 0.33 15.38
CA LEU A 148 14.60 1.64 15.88
C LEU A 148 14.51 1.68 17.41
N GLU A 149 13.44 1.13 17.98
CA GLU A 149 13.27 0.97 19.43
C GLU A 149 14.42 0.15 20.04
N GLN A 150 14.70 -1.03 19.49
CA GLN A 150 15.80 -1.90 19.95
C GLN A 150 17.18 -1.23 19.86
N ARG A 151 17.39 -0.40 18.83
CA ARG A 151 18.64 0.36 18.62
C ARG A 151 18.64 1.71 19.34
N SER A 152 17.56 2.08 20.04
CA SER A 152 17.39 3.39 20.68
C SER A 152 17.60 4.57 19.71
N LEU A 153 17.15 4.41 18.46
CA LEU A 153 17.23 5.41 17.40
C LEU A 153 15.88 6.11 17.22
N LYS A 154 15.93 7.43 17.02
CA LYS A 154 14.79 8.27 16.62
C LYS A 154 15.28 9.30 15.61
N PHE A 155 14.39 9.68 14.70
CA PHE A 155 14.66 10.68 13.67
C PHE A 155 13.61 11.80 13.73
N ASN A 156 13.99 13.00 13.34
CA ASN A 156 13.10 14.16 13.32
C ASN A 156 12.80 14.64 11.89
N PHE A 157 11.66 14.21 11.37
CA PHE A 157 11.12 14.67 10.10
C PHE A 157 9.87 15.55 10.26
N SER A 158 9.73 16.23 11.41
CA SER A 158 8.58 17.08 11.71
C SER A 158 8.36 18.22 10.73
N LYS A 159 9.40 18.68 10.03
CA LYS A 159 9.27 19.75 9.02
C LYS A 159 9.22 19.20 7.60
N ASN A 160 10.00 18.15 7.32
CA ASN A 160 10.33 17.73 5.96
C ASN A 160 9.93 16.27 5.65
N GLY A 161 9.21 15.56 6.53
CA GLY A 161 8.75 14.19 6.25
C GLY A 161 7.28 14.10 5.82
N ALA A 162 6.98 13.12 4.97
CA ALA A 162 5.64 12.59 4.78
C ALA A 162 5.70 11.09 4.51
N MET A 163 4.61 10.39 4.80
CA MET A 163 4.48 8.96 4.60
C MET A 163 3.17 8.64 3.88
N LEU A 164 3.25 7.82 2.84
CA LEU A 164 2.13 7.16 2.23
C LEU A 164 2.23 5.66 2.50
N THR A 165 1.23 5.12 3.19
CA THR A 165 1.05 3.69 3.32
C THR A 165 0.11 3.14 2.25
N GLY A 166 0.23 1.85 1.97
CA GLY A 166 -0.65 1.14 1.06
C GLY A 166 -0.50 -0.36 1.25
N GLY A 167 -1.54 -1.13 0.95
CA GLY A 167 -1.52 -2.57 1.26
C GLY A 167 -1.42 -2.92 2.75
N GLY A 168 -1.19 -4.20 3.08
CA GLY A 168 -0.50 -4.63 4.31
C GLY A 168 -1.25 -4.59 5.65
N TRP A 169 -2.37 -3.87 5.80
CA TRP A 169 -3.12 -3.77 7.08
C TRP A 169 -3.85 -5.04 7.51
N LYS A 170 -4.11 -5.98 6.57
CA LYS A 170 -4.87 -7.21 6.80
C LYS A 170 -3.94 -8.33 7.31
N ILE A 171 -3.34 -8.10 8.48
CA ILE A 171 -2.62 -9.13 9.27
C ILE A 171 -3.66 -9.96 10.03
N SER A 172 -3.31 -11.13 10.61
CA SER A 172 -4.20 -11.82 11.56
C SER A 172 -4.68 -10.85 12.64
N GLU A 173 -5.92 -11.04 13.13
CA GLU A 173 -6.56 -10.14 14.12
C GLU A 173 -5.67 -9.86 15.35
N SER A 174 -4.76 -10.77 15.68
CA SER A 174 -3.79 -10.66 16.77
C SER A 174 -2.70 -9.58 16.62
N GLU A 175 -2.43 -9.10 15.39
CA GLU A 175 -1.38 -8.08 15.13
C GLU A 175 -1.91 -6.84 14.39
N ARG A 176 -3.23 -6.69 14.30
CA ARG A 176 -3.84 -5.52 13.64
C ARG A 176 -3.55 -4.26 14.46
N ILE A 177 -2.71 -3.39 13.93
CA ILE A 177 -2.47 -2.07 14.51
C ILE A 177 -3.57 -1.13 14.00
N PRO A 178 -4.36 -0.49 14.88
CA PRO A 178 -5.29 0.56 14.49
C PRO A 178 -4.55 1.69 13.76
N HIS A 179 -5.20 2.33 12.78
CA HIS A 179 -4.56 3.41 11.99
C HIS A 179 -4.03 4.53 12.89
N GLU A 180 -4.76 4.90 13.94
CA GLU A 180 -4.33 5.89 14.93
C GLU A 180 -3.05 5.46 15.66
N GLY A 181 -3.04 4.29 16.30
CA GLY A 181 -1.84 3.80 16.99
C GLY A 181 -0.63 3.57 16.07
N TYR A 182 -0.85 3.32 14.78
CA TYR A 182 0.25 3.29 13.80
C TYR A 182 0.83 4.69 13.57
N ARG A 183 -0.02 5.70 13.38
CA ARG A 183 0.40 7.09 13.17
C ARG A 183 1.11 7.66 14.40
N GLU A 184 0.62 7.36 15.59
CA GLU A 184 1.28 7.73 16.86
C GLU A 184 2.71 7.17 16.93
N LYS A 185 2.91 5.89 16.60
CA LYS A 185 4.26 5.28 16.58
C LYS A 185 5.17 5.91 15.54
N VAL A 186 4.65 6.21 14.35
CA VAL A 186 5.41 6.92 13.32
C VAL A 186 5.81 8.32 13.82
N GLY A 187 4.89 9.03 14.49
CA GLY A 187 5.19 10.29 15.18
C GLY A 187 6.25 10.14 16.27
N GLU A 188 6.23 9.04 17.03
CA GLU A 188 7.22 8.80 18.08
C GLU A 188 8.64 8.58 17.54
N PHE A 189 8.79 7.76 16.48
CA PHE A 189 10.12 7.35 15.99
C PHE A 189 10.66 8.24 14.87
N LEU A 190 9.79 8.86 14.07
CA LEU A 190 10.18 9.66 12.91
C LEU A 190 9.75 11.13 13.02
N SER A 191 8.97 11.49 14.04
CA SER A 191 8.40 12.85 14.22
C SER A 191 7.58 13.35 13.03
N ILE A 192 7.13 12.48 12.13
CA ILE A 192 6.28 12.88 11.00
C ILE A 192 4.89 13.23 11.56
N PRO A 193 4.33 14.41 11.24
CA PRO A 193 3.02 14.78 11.74
C PRO A 193 1.89 13.91 11.18
N ASP A 194 0.85 13.71 11.97
CA ASP A 194 -0.30 12.84 11.68
C ASP A 194 -0.93 13.15 10.32
N GLU A 195 -1.11 14.44 10.01
CA GLU A 195 -1.71 14.94 8.78
C GLU A 195 -0.89 14.63 7.51
N ARG A 196 0.36 14.17 7.67
CA ARG A 196 1.27 13.76 6.59
C ARG A 196 1.51 12.25 6.55
N ILE A 197 0.79 11.47 7.36
CA ILE A 197 0.83 10.00 7.33
C ILE A 197 -0.49 9.50 6.72
N LEU A 198 -0.53 9.41 5.39
CA LEU A 198 -1.73 9.07 4.63
C LEU A 198 -1.73 7.59 4.25
N ASP A 199 -2.91 6.96 4.16
CA ASP A 199 -3.07 5.64 3.55
C ASP A 199 -3.69 5.71 2.15
N LEU A 200 -3.35 4.72 1.34
CA LEU A 200 -3.95 4.46 0.03
C LEU A 200 -4.81 3.19 0.10
N TYR A 201 -6.10 3.35 -0.17
CA TYR A 201 -7.01 2.26 -0.49
C TYR A 201 -6.97 1.95 -1.98
N GLY A 202 -6.76 0.67 -2.30
CA GLY A 202 -6.70 0.19 -3.66
C GLY A 202 -6.75 -1.33 -3.71
N MET A 203 -6.84 -1.84 -4.92
CA MET A 203 -6.88 -3.27 -5.22
C MET A 203 -6.28 -3.55 -6.58
N VAL A 204 -6.02 -4.82 -6.85
CA VAL A 204 -5.42 -5.22 -8.13
C VAL A 204 -6.38 -5.01 -9.29
N GLU A 205 -7.67 -5.15 -9.01
CA GLU A 205 -8.77 -5.01 -9.96
C GLU A 205 -9.28 -3.56 -10.09
N CYS A 206 -8.65 -2.60 -9.40
CA CYS A 206 -8.96 -1.17 -9.50
C CYS A 206 -7.76 -0.43 -10.08
N ASN A 207 -8.00 0.36 -11.11
CA ASN A 207 -6.96 1.11 -11.80
C ASN A 207 -6.71 2.49 -11.18
N THR A 208 -7.32 2.79 -10.04
CA THR A 208 -7.10 4.03 -9.30
C THR A 208 -6.75 3.75 -7.84
N GLY A 209 -6.29 4.79 -7.14
CA GLY A 209 -6.07 4.78 -5.70
C GLY A 209 -6.93 5.83 -5.02
N MET A 210 -7.68 5.41 -4.01
CA MET A 210 -8.38 6.28 -3.08
C MET A 210 -7.40 6.64 -1.96
N ILE A 211 -7.08 7.93 -1.80
CA ILE A 211 -6.05 8.38 -0.87
C ILE A 211 -6.70 9.20 0.24
N GLN A 212 -6.21 9.01 1.46
CA GLN A 212 -6.68 9.74 2.62
C GLN A 212 -6.45 11.25 2.51
N CYS A 213 -7.40 12.04 3.00
CA CYS A 213 -7.18 13.47 3.26
C CYS A 213 -6.33 13.68 4.52
N SER A 214 -5.56 14.77 4.52
CA SER A 214 -4.72 15.16 5.65
C SER A 214 -5.52 15.60 6.88
N GLU A 215 -6.75 16.06 6.70
CA GLU A 215 -7.56 16.70 7.73
C GLU A 215 -8.27 15.70 8.65
N GLY A 216 -8.59 14.50 8.15
CA GLY A 216 -9.31 13.49 8.93
C GLY A 216 -9.26 12.09 8.34
N HIS A 217 -8.33 11.84 7.42
CA HIS A 217 -8.02 10.51 6.91
C HIS A 217 -9.16 9.79 6.18
N TYR A 218 -10.14 10.54 5.67
CA TYR A 218 -11.18 10.00 4.78
C TYR A 218 -10.60 9.67 3.42
N LEU A 219 -10.97 8.52 2.88
CA LEU A 219 -10.48 8.04 1.59
C LEU A 219 -11.25 8.71 0.45
N HIS A 220 -10.63 9.69 -0.21
CA HIS A 220 -11.27 10.38 -1.31
C HIS A 220 -11.41 9.50 -2.54
N ILE A 221 -12.64 9.43 -3.06
CA ILE A 221 -12.93 8.70 -4.28
C ILE A 221 -12.69 9.60 -5.48
N PRO A 222 -11.81 9.20 -6.43
CA PRO A 222 -11.63 9.91 -7.69
C PRO A 222 -12.86 9.75 -8.58
N TYR A 223 -13.91 10.53 -8.30
CA TYR A 223 -15.24 10.40 -8.92
C TYR A 223 -15.28 10.68 -10.43
N SER A 224 -14.22 11.29 -10.97
CA SER A 224 -14.03 11.43 -12.41
C SER A 224 -13.46 10.18 -13.09
N GLN A 225 -13.11 9.14 -12.31
CA GLN A 225 -12.43 7.92 -12.78
C GLN A 225 -13.23 6.67 -12.41
N ILE A 226 -13.87 6.66 -11.24
CA ILE A 226 -14.72 5.56 -10.81
C ILE A 226 -16.07 6.07 -10.31
N TYR A 227 -17.12 5.28 -10.54
CA TYR A 227 -18.43 5.48 -9.95
C TYR A 227 -18.60 4.53 -8.76
N PRO A 228 -18.61 5.03 -7.51
CA PRO A 228 -18.71 4.18 -6.32
C PRO A 228 -20.14 3.81 -5.97
N MET A 229 -20.32 2.62 -5.40
CA MET A 229 -21.58 2.11 -4.88
C MET A 229 -21.33 1.34 -3.59
N VAL A 230 -22.36 1.27 -2.75
CA VAL A 230 -22.44 0.35 -1.62
C VAL A 230 -23.63 -0.56 -1.89
N LEU A 231 -23.44 -1.86 -1.75
CA LEU A 231 -24.47 -2.87 -2.01
C LEU A 231 -24.91 -3.55 -0.72
N ASP A 232 -26.19 -3.92 -0.64
CA ASP A 232 -26.72 -4.76 0.42
C ASP A 232 -26.44 -6.26 0.18
N GLU A 233 -27.02 -7.13 1.01
CA GLU A 233 -26.87 -8.59 0.90
C GLU A 233 -27.51 -9.17 -0.37
N ASN A 234 -28.50 -8.47 -0.95
CA ASN A 234 -29.18 -8.84 -2.19
C ASN A 234 -28.50 -8.23 -3.44
N LEU A 235 -27.36 -7.55 -3.25
CA LEU A 235 -26.63 -6.80 -4.28
C LEU A 235 -27.38 -5.56 -4.82
N GLU A 236 -28.33 -5.03 -4.04
CA GLU A 236 -29.05 -3.81 -4.38
C GLU A 236 -28.28 -2.56 -3.89
N PRO A 237 -28.23 -1.47 -4.67
CA PRO A 237 -27.56 -0.24 -4.26
C PRO A 237 -28.18 0.40 -3.02
N LYS A 238 -27.31 0.83 -2.10
CA LYS A 238 -27.63 1.59 -0.90
C LYS A 238 -27.32 3.08 -1.07
N GLY A 239 -27.95 3.91 -0.23
CA GLY A 239 -27.71 5.35 -0.21
C GLY A 239 -26.41 5.76 0.47
N TYR A 240 -26.05 7.04 0.37
CA TYR A 240 -24.97 7.63 1.14
C TYR A 240 -25.25 7.54 2.65
N GLY A 241 -24.20 7.39 3.44
CA GLY A 241 -24.25 7.22 4.90
C GLY A 241 -24.50 5.77 5.36
N GLU A 242 -24.81 4.87 4.43
CA GLU A 242 -25.05 3.46 4.74
C GLU A 242 -23.80 2.60 4.62
N VAL A 243 -23.76 1.56 5.46
CA VAL A 243 -22.73 0.51 5.41
C VAL A 243 -23.19 -0.62 4.51
N GLY A 244 -22.26 -1.18 3.75
CA GLY A 244 -22.48 -2.37 2.92
C GLY A 244 -21.24 -2.74 2.11
N ARG A 245 -21.42 -3.64 1.15
CA ARG A 245 -20.33 -4.16 0.31
C ARG A 245 -19.91 -3.10 -0.71
N PHE A 246 -18.63 -2.75 -0.74
CA PHE A 246 -18.13 -1.75 -1.68
C PHE A 246 -18.12 -2.33 -3.10
N ALA A 247 -18.65 -1.57 -4.04
CA ALA A 247 -18.64 -1.86 -5.47
C ALA A 247 -18.33 -0.58 -6.25
N PHE A 248 -17.84 -0.72 -7.47
CA PHE A 248 -17.57 0.44 -8.33
C PHE A 248 -17.56 0.09 -9.81
N LEU A 249 -17.79 1.11 -10.63
CA LEU A 249 -17.56 1.08 -12.08
C LEU A 249 -16.24 1.81 -12.37
N ASP A 250 -15.25 1.14 -12.92
CA ASP A 250 -13.93 1.68 -13.27
C ASP A 250 -13.88 2.05 -14.76
N SER A 251 -13.84 3.36 -15.03
CA SER A 251 -13.78 3.89 -16.41
C SER A 251 -12.38 3.85 -17.04
N LEU A 252 -11.34 3.55 -16.25
CA LEU A 252 -9.96 3.52 -16.73
C LEU A 252 -9.65 2.20 -17.46
N ALA A 253 -10.40 1.13 -17.15
CA ALA A 253 -10.20 -0.20 -17.71
C ALA A 253 -10.67 -0.30 -19.16
N SER A 254 -9.75 -0.62 -20.08
CA SER A 254 -10.08 -1.10 -21.45
C SER A 254 -9.76 -2.58 -21.66
N SER A 255 -9.02 -3.23 -20.76
CA SER A 255 -8.67 -4.66 -20.85
C SER A 255 -9.70 -5.62 -20.27
N TYR A 256 -10.63 -5.14 -19.45
CA TYR A 256 -11.68 -5.95 -18.83
C TYR A 256 -12.90 -5.08 -18.46
N PRO A 257 -14.07 -5.68 -18.26
CA PRO A 257 -15.24 -4.96 -17.75
C PRO A 257 -14.97 -4.42 -16.34
N GLY A 258 -14.94 -3.10 -16.18
CA GLY A 258 -14.64 -2.42 -14.92
C GLY A 258 -15.76 -2.48 -13.87
N PHE A 259 -16.61 -3.51 -13.86
CA PHE A 259 -17.73 -3.63 -12.92
C PHE A 259 -17.32 -4.53 -11.76
N ILE A 260 -16.94 -3.92 -10.63
CA ILE A 260 -16.26 -4.62 -9.55
C ILE A 260 -17.11 -4.62 -8.29
N ILE A 261 -17.35 -5.80 -7.73
CA ILE A 261 -17.84 -5.97 -6.36
C ILE A 261 -16.67 -6.49 -5.52
N THR A 262 -16.34 -5.76 -4.47
CA THR A 262 -15.17 -6.06 -3.63
C THR A 262 -15.57 -6.95 -2.46
N GLY A 263 -14.61 -7.66 -1.87
CA GLY A 263 -14.85 -8.32 -0.57
C GLY A 263 -14.74 -7.39 0.64
N ASP A 264 -14.81 -6.07 0.44
CA ASP A 264 -14.63 -5.07 1.49
C ASP A 264 -15.98 -4.42 1.85
N GLU A 265 -16.19 -4.19 3.14
CA GLU A 265 -17.35 -3.49 3.70
C GLU A 265 -16.92 -2.06 4.06
N VAL A 266 -17.70 -1.09 3.61
CA VAL A 266 -17.40 0.34 3.75
C VAL A 266 -18.67 1.12 4.07
N LYS A 267 -18.48 2.34 4.55
CA LYS A 267 -19.50 3.39 4.56
C LYS A 267 -19.13 4.46 3.54
N LEU A 268 -20.02 4.71 2.59
CA LEU A 268 -19.83 5.72 1.53
C LEU A 268 -20.53 7.01 1.94
N LEU A 269 -19.81 8.13 1.95
CA LEU A 269 -20.33 9.45 2.24
C LEU A 269 -20.38 10.28 0.96
N GLU A 270 -21.42 11.10 0.81
CA GLU A 270 -21.58 11.97 -0.36
C GLU A 270 -20.50 13.07 -0.43
N HIS A 271 -20.09 13.56 0.74
CA HIS A 271 -19.10 14.61 0.92
C HIS A 271 -18.19 14.27 2.10
N CYS A 272 -16.97 14.80 2.05
CA CYS A 272 -16.03 14.70 3.17
C CYS A 272 -16.48 15.63 4.30
N PRO A 273 -16.57 15.16 5.56
CA PRO A 273 -17.04 16.00 6.67
C PRO A 273 -15.97 16.96 7.21
N VAL A 274 -14.72 16.85 6.75
CA VAL A 274 -13.57 17.59 7.30
C VAL A 274 -12.82 18.43 6.27
N CYS A 275 -13.18 18.35 4.98
CA CYS A 275 -12.56 19.16 3.94
C CYS A 275 -13.51 19.40 2.76
N ASP A 276 -13.23 20.44 1.98
CA ASP A 276 -14.10 20.89 0.87
C ASP A 276 -13.77 20.23 -0.48
N ARG A 277 -12.93 19.19 -0.50
CA ARG A 277 -12.59 18.49 -1.75
C ARG A 277 -13.86 17.82 -2.30
N PRO A 278 -14.16 17.97 -3.60
CA PRO A 278 -15.41 17.49 -4.16
C PRO A 278 -15.47 15.97 -4.26
N GLY A 279 -16.70 15.47 -4.34
CA GLY A 279 -16.99 14.06 -4.55
C GLY A 279 -17.11 13.25 -3.26
N PRO A 280 -17.52 11.97 -3.41
CA PRO A 280 -17.74 11.08 -2.29
C PRO A 280 -16.44 10.59 -1.65
N VAL A 281 -16.54 10.14 -0.41
CA VAL A 281 -15.43 9.57 0.34
C VAL A 281 -15.85 8.28 1.05
N LEU A 282 -14.89 7.43 1.38
CA LEU A 282 -15.08 6.36 2.35
C LEU A 282 -14.61 6.81 3.73
N GLU A 283 -15.23 6.28 4.78
CA GLU A 283 -14.66 6.39 6.13
C GLU A 283 -13.23 5.79 6.19
N PRO A 284 -12.37 6.28 7.11
CA PRO A 284 -10.96 5.86 7.17
C PRO A 284 -10.76 4.35 7.33
N GLU A 285 -11.66 3.68 8.05
CA GLU A 285 -11.59 2.24 8.30
C GLU A 285 -12.45 1.44 7.31
N VAL A 286 -11.77 0.64 6.49
CA VAL A 286 -12.42 -0.36 5.62
C VAL A 286 -12.27 -1.75 6.22
N LYS A 287 -13.38 -2.49 6.29
CA LYS A 287 -13.44 -3.84 6.86
C LYS A 287 -13.55 -4.89 5.75
N ARG A 288 -13.26 -6.17 6.06
CA ARG A 288 -13.62 -7.27 5.15
C ARG A 288 -15.05 -7.69 5.41
N ALA A 289 -15.80 -7.94 4.34
CA ALA A 289 -17.08 -8.62 4.45
C ALA A 289 -16.86 -10.04 5.01
N LYS A 290 -17.83 -10.54 5.79
CA LYS A 290 -17.72 -11.86 6.43
C LYS A 290 -17.60 -12.97 5.37
N GLY A 291 -16.67 -13.90 5.60
CA GLY A 291 -16.45 -15.08 4.73
C GLY A 291 -15.52 -14.86 3.54
N GLU A 292 -14.92 -13.67 3.40
CA GLU A 292 -14.05 -13.31 2.28
C GLU A 292 -12.56 -13.51 2.59
N GLU A 293 -11.83 -14.27 1.77
CA GLU A 293 -10.40 -14.53 1.98
C GLU A 293 -9.55 -13.26 1.86
N VAL A 294 -8.49 -13.14 2.68
CA VAL A 294 -7.49 -12.07 2.54
C VAL A 294 -6.53 -12.42 1.39
N ARG A 295 -6.66 -11.72 0.26
CA ARG A 295 -5.77 -11.84 -0.92
C ARG A 295 -5.40 -10.46 -1.46
N GLY A 296 -4.19 -10.31 -1.99
CA GLY A 296 -3.73 -9.05 -2.60
C GLY A 296 -2.21 -8.96 -2.76
N CYS A 297 -1.71 -8.13 -3.69
CA CYS A 297 -0.27 -7.99 -3.94
C CYS A 297 0.53 -7.60 -2.70
N ALA A 298 -0.05 -6.79 -1.82
CA ALA A 298 0.61 -6.41 -0.58
C ALA A 298 0.72 -7.56 0.42
N GLU A 299 -0.28 -8.44 0.49
CA GLU A 299 -0.23 -9.64 1.33
C GLU A 299 0.80 -10.65 0.80
N GLU A 300 0.87 -10.82 -0.52
CA GLU A 300 1.92 -11.63 -1.14
C GLU A 300 3.31 -11.06 -0.80
N MET A 301 3.52 -9.74 -0.96
CA MET A 301 4.77 -9.10 -0.58
C MET A 301 5.08 -9.24 0.92
N ARG A 302 4.08 -9.13 1.81
CA ARG A 302 4.28 -9.34 3.25
C ARG A 302 4.75 -10.76 3.55
N ARG A 303 4.07 -11.79 3.00
CA ARG A 303 4.46 -13.19 3.16
C ARG A 303 5.89 -13.44 2.71
N LEU A 304 6.34 -12.71 1.68
CA LEU A 304 7.71 -12.76 1.20
C LEU A 304 8.71 -12.14 2.18
N PHE A 305 8.35 -11.03 2.83
CA PHE A 305 9.19 -10.41 3.85
C PHE A 305 9.19 -11.18 5.17
N SER A 306 8.14 -11.94 5.50
CA SER A 306 8.06 -12.77 6.71
C SER A 306 8.77 -14.13 6.59
N ILE A 307 9.36 -14.47 5.44
CA ILE A 307 10.08 -15.74 5.17
C ILE A 307 11.21 -16.08 6.18
N SER A 308 11.67 -15.12 6.98
CA SER A 308 12.70 -15.35 8.00
C SER A 308 12.30 -14.88 9.40
N GLU A 309 11.02 -14.96 9.75
CA GLU A 309 10.56 -14.78 11.15
C GLU A 309 10.54 -16.09 11.96
N ASP A 310 10.74 -17.25 11.31
CA ASP A 310 10.88 -18.57 11.95
C ASP A 310 12.28 -19.19 11.73
#